data_AF-A0A1V2YFH0-F1
#
_entry.id   AF-A0A1V2YFH0-F1
#
_cell.length_a   1.000
_cell.length_b   1.000
_cell.length_c   1.000
_cell.angle_alpha   90.00
_cell.angle_beta   90.00
_cell.angle_gamma   90.00
#
_symmetry.space_group_name_H-M   'P 1'
#
loop_
_entity.id
_entity.type
_entity.pdbx_description
1 polymer ?
#
loop_
_entity_poly.entity_id
_entity_poly.type
_entity_poly.pdbx_seq_one_letter_code
_entity_poly.pdbx_strand_id
1 'polypeptide(L)'
;EQIMRVDFTEVIRYHIEKGADITMMCKDLGSEDVRGYGVVDLNQENRVIDFEEKPLESQSSIVSLGVYVIGRQLLIQLLEELHKEGRHNIVSDIIVRYRKKLKIYGYEFNGYWKAIKDVNALYQANMDFLDTTTRNELFENGYVYTKSKDDPPVKYSLGCEVNNSILNGGDIVNGVVENSVLSRKVFVGEGAVIKNSIIMEGCTIGKGAVIENAILDKAVYVGDGQKVIGEANDVKVLGKGAIV
;
A
#
# COMPACT_ATOMS: atom_id res chain seq x y z
N GLU A 1 -5.80 2.79 -1.05
CA GLU A 1 -5.24 3.43 0.15
C GLU A 1 -4.37 2.48 0.97
N GLN A 2 -4.67 1.18 1.04
CA GLN A 2 -3.86 0.21 1.79
C GLN A 2 -3.58 -1.05 0.95
N ILE A 3 -2.49 -1.74 1.26
CA ILE A 3 -2.08 -3.02 0.68
C ILE A 3 -1.95 -4.01 1.83
N MET A 4 -2.73 -5.09 1.79
CA MET A 4 -2.66 -6.22 2.72
C MET A 4 -3.41 -7.40 2.12
N ARG A 5 -3.16 -8.60 2.65
CA ARG A 5 -3.96 -9.79 2.38
C ARG A 5 -4.57 -10.28 3.69
N VAL A 6 -5.88 -10.50 3.68
CA VAL A 6 -6.63 -10.90 4.88
C VAL A 6 -7.57 -12.04 4.53
N ASP A 7 -7.56 -13.10 5.35
CA ASP A 7 -8.67 -14.06 5.40
C ASP A 7 -9.70 -13.57 6.42
N PHE A 8 -10.81 -13.02 5.91
CA PHE A 8 -11.87 -12.51 6.77
C PHE A 8 -12.61 -13.59 7.56
N THR A 9 -12.49 -14.86 7.17
CA THR A 9 -13.10 -15.98 7.91
C THR A 9 -12.57 -16.02 9.35
N GLU A 10 -11.27 -15.81 9.51
CA GLU A 10 -10.58 -15.79 10.80
C GLU A 10 -11.01 -14.60 11.67
N VAL A 11 -11.13 -13.42 11.06
CA VAL A 11 -11.57 -12.20 11.74
C VAL A 11 -13.03 -12.34 12.21
N ILE A 12 -13.89 -12.90 11.35
CA ILE A 12 -15.31 -13.15 11.66
C ILE A 12 -15.45 -14.22 12.74
N ARG A 13 -14.66 -15.29 12.68
CA ARG A 13 -14.65 -16.33 13.72
C ARG A 13 -14.26 -15.74 15.08
N TYR A 14 -13.20 -14.95 15.14
CA TYR A 14 -12.79 -14.23 16.35
C TYR A 14 -13.91 -13.31 16.89
N HIS A 15 -14.59 -12.58 15.99
CA HIS A 15 -15.71 -11.71 16.36
C HIS A 15 -16.84 -12.49 17.06
N ILE A 16 -17.20 -13.67 16.53
CA ILE A 16 -18.21 -14.55 17.10
C ILE A 16 -17.74 -15.14 18.44
N GLU A 17 -16.51 -15.66 18.52
CA GLU A 17 -15.96 -16.28 19.73
C GLU A 17 -15.89 -15.31 20.91
N LYS A 18 -15.57 -14.02 20.65
CA LYS A 18 -15.55 -12.98 21.69
C LYS A 18 -16.95 -12.47 22.08
N GLY A 19 -17.99 -12.80 21.31
CA GLY A 19 -19.30 -12.16 21.45
C GLY A 19 -19.19 -10.63 21.34
N ALA A 20 -18.33 -10.17 20.42
CA ALA A 20 -18.04 -8.76 20.22
C ALA A 20 -19.21 -8.06 19.52
N ASP A 21 -19.46 -6.80 19.88
CA ASP A 21 -20.36 -5.93 19.12
C ASP A 21 -19.64 -5.42 17.87
N ILE A 22 -18.34 -5.11 18.00
CA ILE A 22 -17.46 -4.67 16.92
C ILE A 22 -16.10 -5.34 17.10
N THR A 23 -15.56 -5.90 16.01
CA THR A 23 -14.15 -6.32 15.95
C THR A 23 -13.41 -5.40 15.00
N MET A 24 -12.29 -4.84 15.46
CA MET A 24 -11.41 -3.97 14.69
C MET A 24 -10.10 -4.68 14.43
N MET A 25 -9.62 -4.70 13.18
CA MET A 25 -8.27 -5.16 12.93
C MET A 25 -7.25 -4.12 13.36
N CYS A 26 -6.25 -4.57 14.11
CA CYS A 26 -5.17 -3.76 14.65
C CYS A 26 -3.82 -4.35 14.27
N LYS A 27 -2.79 -3.51 14.22
CA LYS A 27 -1.39 -3.95 14.09
C LYS A 27 -0.53 -3.18 15.09
N ASP A 28 0.35 -3.89 15.77
CA ASP A 28 1.40 -3.26 16.55
C ASP A 28 2.54 -2.83 15.62
N LEU A 29 2.83 -1.53 15.58
CA LEU A 29 3.91 -0.97 14.77
C LEU A 29 5.24 -0.88 15.53
N GLY A 30 5.29 -1.33 16.79
CA GLY A 30 6.47 -1.26 17.64
C GLY A 30 6.98 0.18 17.78
N SER A 31 8.16 0.45 17.23
CA SER A 31 8.80 1.78 17.29
C SER A 31 8.53 2.67 16.07
N GLU A 32 7.73 2.22 15.10
CA GLU A 32 7.41 3.05 13.94
C GLU A 32 6.48 4.22 14.29
N ASP A 33 6.46 5.23 13.41
CA ASP A 33 5.65 6.42 13.60
C ASP A 33 4.15 6.13 13.44
N VAL A 34 3.41 6.22 14.55
CA VAL A 34 1.95 6.03 14.59
C VAL A 34 1.16 7.26 14.15
N ARG A 35 1.82 8.41 13.95
CA ARG A 35 1.12 9.65 13.55
C ARG A 35 0.40 9.48 12.22
N GLY A 36 -0.84 9.93 12.20
CA GLY A 36 -1.72 9.81 11.02
C GLY A 36 -2.58 8.55 11.00
N TYR A 37 -2.43 7.64 11.97
CA TYR A 37 -3.31 6.49 12.16
C TYR A 37 -4.25 6.67 13.36
N GLY A 38 -5.30 5.85 13.43
CA GLY A 38 -6.09 5.71 14.66
C GLY A 38 -5.35 4.79 15.62
N VAL A 39 -4.95 5.29 16.78
CA VAL A 39 -4.24 4.55 17.83
C VAL A 39 -5.25 3.93 18.77
N VAL A 40 -4.96 2.71 19.20
CA VAL A 40 -5.86 1.89 20.02
C VAL A 40 -5.15 1.46 21.30
N ASP A 41 -5.84 1.62 22.42
CA ASP A 41 -5.43 1.00 23.68
C ASP A 41 -6.25 -0.26 23.92
N LEU A 42 -5.56 -1.38 24.11
CA LEU A 42 -6.16 -2.69 24.36
C LEU A 42 -5.87 -3.17 25.79
N ASN A 43 -6.86 -3.80 26.42
CA ASN A 43 -6.63 -4.53 27.67
C ASN A 43 -6.04 -5.94 27.40
N GLN A 44 -5.78 -6.69 28.47
CA GLN A 44 -5.22 -8.06 28.39
C GLN A 44 -6.09 -9.08 27.61
N GLU A 45 -7.37 -8.79 27.39
CA GLU A 45 -8.29 -9.64 26.61
C GLU A 45 -8.48 -9.14 25.16
N ASN A 46 -7.70 -8.14 24.76
CA ASN A 46 -7.80 -7.36 23.52
C ASN A 46 -9.09 -6.54 23.39
N ARG A 47 -9.73 -6.18 24.50
CA ARG A 47 -10.85 -5.23 24.49
C ARG A 47 -10.31 -3.81 24.38
N VAL A 48 -10.92 -3.00 23.51
CA VAL A 48 -10.59 -1.58 23.36
C VAL A 48 -10.96 -0.82 24.64
N ILE A 49 -9.97 -0.18 25.25
CA ILE A 49 -10.13 0.71 26.41
C ILE A 49 -10.32 2.14 25.91
N ASP A 50 -9.45 2.57 24.99
CA ASP A 50 -9.49 3.89 24.39
C ASP A 50 -9.10 3.87 22.90
N PHE A 51 -9.43 4.96 22.21
CA PHE A 51 -9.13 5.15 20.80
C PHE A 51 -8.83 6.62 20.55
N GLU A 52 -7.68 6.90 19.97
CA GLU A 52 -7.23 8.25 19.62
C GLU A 52 -7.07 8.36 18.10
N GLU A 53 -7.83 9.24 17.46
CA GLU A 53 -7.71 9.45 16.02
C GLU A 53 -6.56 10.42 15.72
N LYS A 54 -5.50 9.92 15.07
CA LYS A 54 -4.34 10.70 14.60
C LYS A 54 -3.71 11.56 15.70
N PRO A 55 -3.30 10.96 16.83
CA PRO A 55 -2.71 11.71 17.92
C PRO A 55 -1.34 12.29 17.51
N LEU A 56 -0.95 13.39 18.15
CA LEU A 56 0.39 13.97 18.01
C LEU A 56 1.43 13.11 18.75
N GLU A 57 1.05 12.56 19.90
CA GLU A 57 1.83 11.68 20.74
C GLU A 57 0.93 10.56 21.26
N SER A 58 1.46 9.35 21.37
CA SER A 58 0.76 8.19 21.88
C SER A 58 1.69 7.34 22.73
N GLN A 59 1.14 6.70 23.77
CA GLN A 59 1.84 5.69 24.57
C GLN A 59 1.66 4.27 24.01
N SER A 60 0.71 4.08 23.09
CA SER A 60 0.46 2.82 22.38
C SER A 60 1.02 2.86 20.96
N SER A 61 1.61 1.76 20.55
CA SER A 61 2.08 1.48 19.19
C SER A 61 1.04 0.74 18.33
N ILE A 62 -0.11 0.40 18.92
CA ILE A 62 -1.16 -0.38 18.26
C ILE A 62 -2.05 0.57 17.45
N VAL A 63 -2.11 0.35 16.14
CA VAL A 63 -2.91 1.14 15.22
C VAL A 63 -4.07 0.35 14.66
N SER A 64 -5.18 1.03 14.39
CA SER A 64 -6.31 0.53 13.63
C SER A 64 -5.98 0.47 12.15
N LEU A 65 -6.30 -0.65 11.50
CA LEU A 65 -6.17 -0.81 10.06
C LEU A 65 -7.37 -0.23 9.29
N GLY A 66 -8.38 0.31 9.99
CA GLY A 66 -9.61 0.82 9.36
C GLY A 66 -10.54 -0.28 8.85
N VAL A 67 -10.38 -1.50 9.36
CA VAL A 67 -11.23 -2.66 9.02
C VAL A 67 -12.04 -3.06 10.24
N TYR A 68 -13.36 -3.12 10.07
CA TYR A 68 -14.32 -3.39 11.14
C TYR A 68 -15.29 -4.50 10.75
N VAL A 69 -15.51 -5.45 11.65
CA VAL A 69 -16.57 -6.45 11.57
C VAL A 69 -17.66 -6.06 12.56
N ILE A 70 -18.87 -5.86 12.06
CA ILE A 70 -20.03 -5.44 12.84
C ILE A 70 -21.23 -6.28 12.41
N GLY A 71 -22.00 -6.77 13.39
CA GLY A 71 -23.26 -7.45 13.11
C GLY A 71 -24.22 -6.54 12.32
N ARG A 72 -24.79 -7.05 11.23
CA ARG A 72 -25.66 -6.28 10.33
C ARG A 72 -26.75 -5.49 11.06
N GLN A 73 -27.44 -6.12 12.01
CA GLN A 73 -28.55 -5.50 12.73
C GLN A 73 -28.07 -4.31 13.58
N LEU A 74 -26.95 -4.48 14.28
CA LEU A 74 -26.33 -3.44 15.09
C LEU A 74 -25.84 -2.28 14.20
N LEU A 75 -25.19 -2.58 13.07
CA LEU A 75 -24.72 -1.55 12.14
C LEU A 75 -25.88 -0.68 11.64
N ILE A 76 -27.00 -1.29 11.24
CA ILE A 76 -28.19 -0.54 10.79
C ILE A 76 -28.71 0.36 11.91
N GLN A 77 -28.85 -0.17 13.13
CA GLN A 77 -29.31 0.60 14.29
C GLN A 77 -28.41 1.82 14.57
N LEU A 78 -27.09 1.62 14.59
CA LEU A 78 -26.13 2.69 14.81
C LEU A 78 -26.22 3.77 13.72
N LEU A 79 -26.32 3.36 12.45
CA LEU A 79 -26.42 4.32 11.33
C LEU A 79 -27.74 5.11 11.37
N GLU A 80 -28.86 4.50 11.75
CA GLU A 80 -30.15 5.18 11.92
C GLU A 80 -30.14 6.17 13.09
N GLU A 81 -29.48 5.83 14.19
CA GLU A 81 -29.27 6.75 15.32
C GLU A 81 -28.43 7.95 14.91
N LEU A 82 -27.31 7.72 14.22
CA LEU A 82 -26.43 8.79 13.76
C LEU A 82 -27.08 9.69 12.73
N HIS A 83 -27.88 9.14 11.83
CA HIS A 83 -28.59 9.91 10.81
C HIS A 83 -29.56 10.93 11.43
N LYS A 84 -30.25 10.58 12.53
CA LYS A 84 -31.12 11.52 13.27
C LYS A 84 -30.38 12.73 13.82
N GLU A 85 -29.08 12.59 14.06
CA GLU A 85 -28.20 13.65 14.56
C GLU A 85 -27.40 14.34 13.44
N GLY A 86 -27.58 13.97 12.17
CA GLY A 86 -26.80 14.50 11.05
C GLY A 86 -25.32 14.09 11.05
N ARG A 87 -25.01 12.94 11.65
CA ARG A 87 -23.65 12.40 11.79
C ARG A 87 -23.44 11.19 10.87
N HIS A 88 -22.22 11.02 10.36
CA HIS A 88 -21.95 10.06 9.28
C HIS A 88 -20.58 9.36 9.35
N ASN A 89 -19.71 9.67 10.32
CA ASN A 89 -18.35 9.13 10.37
C ASN A 89 -18.27 7.88 11.24
N ILE A 90 -17.84 6.75 10.67
CA ILE A 90 -17.73 5.47 11.40
C ILE A 90 -16.76 5.58 12.58
N VAL A 91 -15.60 6.21 12.41
CA VAL A 91 -14.57 6.28 13.46
C VAL A 91 -15.02 7.18 14.59
N SER A 92 -15.29 8.45 14.31
CA SER A 92 -15.61 9.43 15.36
C SER A 92 -17.00 9.23 15.96
N ASP A 93 -17.99 8.86 15.13
CA ASP A 93 -19.39 8.78 15.57
C ASP A 93 -19.83 7.38 16.02
N ILE A 94 -19.11 6.32 15.62
CA ILE A 94 -19.36 4.95 16.12
C ILE A 94 -18.24 4.50 17.05
N ILE A 95 -17.02 4.30 16.54
CA ILE A 95 -15.93 3.66 17.31
C ILE A 95 -15.61 4.49 18.56
N VAL A 96 -15.25 5.76 18.39
CA VAL A 96 -14.89 6.63 19.51
C VAL A 96 -16.10 6.84 20.43
N ARG A 97 -17.27 7.18 19.88
CA ARG A 97 -18.47 7.48 20.67
C ARG A 97 -18.97 6.29 21.50
N TYR A 98 -18.91 5.07 20.97
CA TYR A 98 -19.48 3.88 21.60
C TYR A 98 -18.43 2.95 22.23
N ARG A 99 -17.13 3.26 22.20
CA ARG A 99 -16.06 2.40 22.78
C ARG A 99 -16.27 1.95 24.22
N LYS A 100 -16.91 2.79 25.05
CA LYS A 100 -17.22 2.47 26.46
C LYS A 100 -18.58 1.78 26.65
N LYS A 101 -19.43 1.75 25.62
CA LYS A 101 -20.79 1.19 25.65
C LYS A 101 -20.86 -0.19 25.00
N LEU A 102 -20.17 -0.34 23.87
CA LEU A 102 -20.12 -1.58 23.10
C LEU A 102 -18.89 -2.42 23.48
N LYS A 103 -18.99 -3.71 23.25
CA LYS A 103 -17.89 -4.67 23.34
C LYS A 103 -17.05 -4.60 22.06
N ILE A 104 -16.10 -3.67 22.03
CA ILE A 104 -15.16 -3.54 20.91
C ILE A 104 -13.88 -4.32 21.21
N TYR A 105 -13.48 -5.21 20.31
CA TYR A 105 -12.26 -6.02 20.44
C TYR A 105 -11.28 -5.78 19.28
N GLY A 106 -10.00 -5.75 19.58
CA GLY A 106 -8.90 -5.72 18.62
C GLY A 106 -8.53 -7.14 18.16
N TYR A 107 -8.59 -7.37 16.85
CA TYR A 107 -8.01 -8.54 16.19
C TYR A 107 -6.61 -8.17 15.71
N GLU A 108 -5.60 -8.88 16.19
CA GLU A 108 -4.21 -8.63 15.83
C GLU A 108 -3.89 -9.17 14.43
N PHE A 109 -3.44 -8.29 13.54
CA PHE A 109 -3.02 -8.62 12.19
C PHE A 109 -1.50 -8.59 12.08
N ASN A 110 -0.91 -9.78 11.95
CA ASN A 110 0.54 -9.95 11.89
C ASN A 110 1.11 -9.93 10.48
N GLY A 111 0.27 -9.78 9.45
CA GLY A 111 0.72 -9.80 8.07
C GLY A 111 1.28 -8.48 7.53
N TYR A 112 1.75 -8.51 6.29
CA TYR A 112 2.18 -7.34 5.52
C TYR A 112 1.01 -6.36 5.40
N TRP A 113 1.27 -5.13 5.82
CA TRP A 113 0.34 -4.03 5.69
C TRP A 113 1.10 -2.77 5.34
N LYS A 114 0.63 -2.05 4.33
CA LYS A 114 1.17 -0.75 3.94
C LYS A 114 0.05 0.22 3.63
N ALA A 115 0.04 1.38 4.29
CA ALA A 115 -0.82 2.49 3.95
C ALA A 115 -0.10 3.46 2.99
N ILE A 116 -0.71 3.74 1.85
CA ILE A 116 -0.17 4.63 0.82
C ILE A 116 -0.72 6.04 1.07
N LYS A 117 -0.04 6.79 1.94
CA LYS A 117 -0.44 8.14 2.36
C LYS A 117 0.26 9.26 1.59
N ASP A 118 1.43 8.99 1.04
CA ASP A 118 2.28 9.96 0.34
C ASP A 118 3.13 9.26 -0.73
N VAL A 119 3.93 10.06 -1.44
CA VAL A 119 4.82 9.60 -2.52
C VAL A 119 5.87 8.61 -2.01
N ASN A 120 6.45 8.85 -0.83
CA ASN A 120 7.47 7.98 -0.25
C ASN A 120 6.87 6.63 0.16
N ALA A 121 5.67 6.62 0.73
CA ALA A 121 4.93 5.40 1.02
C ALA A 121 4.59 4.62 -0.26
N LEU A 122 4.19 5.31 -1.34
CA LEU A 122 3.98 4.69 -2.65
C LEU A 122 5.27 4.07 -3.19
N TYR A 123 6.37 4.83 -3.14
CA TYR A 123 7.68 4.35 -3.56
C TYR A 123 8.06 3.08 -2.80
N GLN A 124 8.06 3.16 -1.47
CA GLN A 124 8.49 2.04 -0.65
C GLN A 124 7.58 0.83 -0.81
N ALA A 125 6.28 1.01 -0.92
CA ALA A 125 5.36 -0.12 -1.14
C ALA A 125 5.65 -0.87 -2.45
N ASN A 126 6.04 -0.18 -3.52
CA ASN A 126 6.41 -0.86 -4.77
C ASN A 126 7.80 -1.50 -4.65
N MET A 127 8.74 -0.84 -3.97
CA MET A 127 10.09 -1.35 -3.77
C MET A 127 10.12 -2.57 -2.83
N ASP A 128 9.26 -2.61 -1.81
CA ASP A 128 9.05 -3.76 -0.91
C ASP A 128 8.74 -5.03 -1.73
N PHE A 129 8.05 -4.90 -2.88
CA PHE A 129 7.71 -6.05 -3.72
C PHE A 129 8.91 -6.62 -4.48
N LEU A 130 10.09 -5.99 -4.46
CA LEU A 130 11.32 -6.61 -4.96
C LEU A 130 11.85 -7.67 -3.98
N ASP A 131 11.46 -7.60 -2.70
CA ASP A 131 11.72 -8.67 -1.73
C ASP A 131 10.79 -9.87 -1.94
N THR A 132 11.38 -11.08 -1.90
CA THR A 132 10.65 -12.32 -2.15
C THR A 132 9.73 -12.69 -0.99
N THR A 133 10.13 -12.38 0.24
CA THR A 133 9.34 -12.68 1.45
C THR A 133 8.02 -11.94 1.40
N THR A 134 8.07 -10.63 1.11
CA THR A 134 6.90 -9.77 0.96
C THR A 134 5.95 -10.27 -0.14
N ARG A 135 6.50 -10.66 -1.30
CA ARG A 135 5.67 -11.21 -2.40
C ARG A 135 4.99 -12.51 -2.01
N ASN A 136 5.71 -13.43 -1.38
CA ASN A 136 5.14 -14.73 -0.99
C ASN A 136 3.98 -14.54 -0.03
N GLU A 137 4.15 -13.68 0.97
CA GLU A 137 3.10 -13.37 1.93
C GLU A 137 1.80 -12.87 1.27
N LEU A 138 1.92 -12.03 0.23
CA LEU A 138 0.76 -11.47 -0.47
C LEU A 138 0.18 -12.40 -1.55
N PHE A 139 0.97 -13.27 -2.19
CA PHE A 139 0.53 -13.98 -3.40
C PHE A 139 0.52 -15.51 -3.30
N GLU A 140 1.16 -16.12 -2.31
CA GLU A 140 1.28 -17.59 -2.22
C GLU A 140 -0.09 -18.26 -2.01
N ASN A 141 -0.99 -17.63 -1.28
CA ASN A 141 -2.29 -18.20 -0.93
C ASN A 141 -3.40 -17.98 -1.98
N GLY A 142 -3.06 -17.59 -3.21
CA GLY A 142 -4.01 -17.36 -4.32
C GLY A 142 -3.88 -15.99 -4.98
N TYR A 143 -4.71 -15.73 -5.99
CA TYR A 143 -4.55 -14.58 -6.89
C TYR A 143 -5.20 -13.30 -6.38
N VAL A 144 -4.54 -12.16 -6.62
CA VAL A 144 -5.16 -10.84 -6.54
C VAL A 144 -5.78 -10.52 -7.90
N TYR A 145 -7.11 -10.49 -7.96
CA TYR A 145 -7.82 -10.18 -9.21
C TYR A 145 -7.61 -8.71 -9.61
N THR A 146 -7.30 -8.50 -10.87
CA THR A 146 -7.16 -7.18 -11.49
C THR A 146 -7.67 -7.22 -12.92
N LYS A 147 -7.74 -6.06 -13.58
CA LYS A 147 -8.15 -5.98 -14.99
C LYS A 147 -7.09 -6.66 -15.87
N SER A 148 -7.49 -7.75 -16.53
CA SER A 148 -6.65 -8.44 -17.52
C SER A 148 -6.31 -7.53 -18.69
N LYS A 149 -5.10 -7.70 -19.23
CA LYS A 149 -4.57 -6.99 -20.39
C LYS A 149 -3.72 -7.95 -21.22
N ASP A 150 -4.02 -8.03 -22.50
CA ASP A 150 -3.27 -8.84 -23.46
C ASP A 150 -2.14 -7.99 -24.05
N ASP A 151 -0.95 -8.15 -23.48
CA ASP A 151 0.27 -7.52 -23.96
C ASP A 151 1.29 -8.60 -24.34
N PRO A 152 2.18 -8.35 -25.32
CA PRO A 152 3.23 -9.30 -25.66
C PRO A 152 4.17 -9.51 -24.46
N PRO A 153 4.94 -10.62 -24.42
CA PRO A 153 5.93 -10.84 -23.38
C PRO A 153 7.00 -9.75 -23.39
N VAL A 154 7.72 -9.62 -22.28
CA VAL A 154 8.87 -8.73 -22.17
C VAL A 154 9.92 -9.12 -23.22
N LYS A 155 10.43 -8.13 -23.94
CA LYS A 155 11.53 -8.30 -24.90
C LYS A 155 12.84 -7.82 -24.29
N TYR A 156 13.78 -8.75 -24.12
CA TYR A 156 15.16 -8.49 -23.73
C TYR A 156 16.05 -8.46 -24.97
N SER A 157 16.73 -7.34 -25.22
CA SER A 157 17.66 -7.21 -26.35
C SER A 157 19.07 -7.67 -25.99
N LEU A 158 19.91 -7.90 -26.99
CA LEU A 158 21.28 -8.34 -26.78
C LEU A 158 22.07 -7.31 -25.94
N GLY A 159 22.68 -7.77 -24.85
CA GLY A 159 23.48 -6.92 -23.96
C GLY A 159 22.69 -6.13 -22.92
N CYS A 160 21.36 -6.31 -22.81
CA CYS A 160 20.63 -5.73 -21.68
C CYS A 160 20.95 -6.48 -20.38
N GLU A 161 20.90 -5.76 -19.26
CA GLU A 161 21.08 -6.33 -17.93
C GLU A 161 19.86 -6.00 -17.07
N VAL A 162 19.28 -7.02 -16.43
CA VAL A 162 18.15 -6.85 -15.52
C VAL A 162 18.45 -7.59 -14.23
N ASN A 163 18.48 -6.85 -13.12
CA ASN A 163 18.79 -7.40 -11.80
C ASN A 163 17.77 -6.92 -10.76
N ASN A 164 17.30 -7.84 -9.91
CA ASN A 164 16.36 -7.59 -8.82
C ASN A 164 15.22 -6.62 -9.21
N SER A 165 14.55 -6.90 -10.34
CA SER A 165 13.58 -5.99 -10.92
C SER A 165 12.33 -6.72 -11.39
N ILE A 166 11.20 -6.03 -11.36
CA ILE A 166 9.91 -6.52 -11.86
C ILE A 166 9.61 -5.81 -13.18
N LEU A 167 9.28 -6.57 -14.21
CA LEU A 167 8.91 -6.08 -15.54
C LEU A 167 7.57 -6.71 -15.94
N ASN A 168 6.84 -6.06 -16.84
CA ASN A 168 5.50 -6.51 -17.24
C ASN A 168 5.29 -6.50 -18.76
N GLY A 169 4.14 -7.01 -19.18
CA GLY A 169 3.82 -7.18 -20.61
C GLY A 169 4.01 -5.89 -21.42
N GLY A 170 4.59 -6.04 -22.61
CA GLY A 170 4.87 -4.94 -23.54
C GLY A 170 6.19 -4.22 -23.32
N ASP A 171 6.95 -4.53 -22.26
CA ASP A 171 8.23 -3.88 -22.01
C ASP A 171 9.30 -4.32 -23.02
N ILE A 172 10.13 -3.37 -23.46
CA ILE A 172 11.26 -3.59 -24.35
C ILE A 172 12.51 -3.02 -23.69
N VAL A 173 13.49 -3.86 -23.41
CA VAL A 173 14.68 -3.51 -22.65
C VAL A 173 15.94 -3.60 -23.50
N ASN A 174 16.57 -2.45 -23.77
CA ASN A 174 17.85 -2.35 -24.48
C ASN A 174 18.99 -1.79 -23.60
N GLY A 175 18.75 -1.63 -22.29
CA GLY A 175 19.68 -1.02 -21.35
C GLY A 175 19.83 -1.82 -20.05
N VAL A 176 20.16 -1.12 -18.96
CA VAL A 176 20.34 -1.69 -17.62
C VAL A 176 19.17 -1.30 -16.73
N VAL A 177 18.55 -2.30 -16.08
CA VAL A 177 17.48 -2.09 -15.10
C VAL A 177 17.84 -2.83 -13.81
N GLU A 178 18.02 -2.10 -12.73
CA GLU A 178 18.45 -2.65 -11.44
C GLU A 178 17.56 -2.15 -10.32
N ASN A 179 17.16 -3.05 -9.40
CA ASN A 179 16.35 -2.70 -8.23
C ASN A 179 15.16 -1.81 -8.61
N SER A 180 14.38 -2.19 -9.63
CA SER A 180 13.36 -1.29 -10.19
C SER A 180 12.08 -2.02 -10.56
N VAL A 181 10.99 -1.28 -10.59
CA VAL A 181 9.66 -1.78 -10.96
C VAL A 181 9.22 -1.08 -12.24
N LEU A 182 9.21 -1.81 -13.34
CA LEU A 182 8.63 -1.38 -14.60
C LEU A 182 7.21 -1.92 -14.70
N SER A 183 6.29 -1.03 -15.07
CA SER A 183 4.91 -1.38 -15.36
C SER A 183 4.79 -2.02 -16.74
N ARG A 184 3.80 -1.62 -17.56
CA ARG A 184 3.56 -2.19 -18.89
C ARG A 184 3.99 -1.23 -19.98
N LYS A 185 4.39 -1.76 -21.14
CA LYS A 185 4.69 -0.97 -22.35
C LYS A 185 5.78 0.08 -22.13
N VAL A 186 6.75 -0.22 -21.27
CA VAL A 186 7.92 0.63 -21.05
C VAL A 186 8.98 0.34 -22.11
N PHE A 187 9.45 1.37 -22.80
CA PHE A 187 10.60 1.27 -23.69
C PHE A 187 11.86 1.79 -23.01
N VAL A 188 12.89 0.96 -22.91
CA VAL A 188 14.22 1.34 -22.39
C VAL A 188 15.21 1.37 -23.55
N GLY A 189 15.70 2.56 -23.87
CA GLY A 189 16.65 2.82 -24.94
C GLY A 189 18.02 2.18 -24.69
N GLU A 190 18.81 2.08 -25.77
CA GLU A 190 20.15 1.51 -25.72
C GLU A 190 21.06 2.27 -24.73
N GLY A 191 21.76 1.56 -23.86
CA GLY A 191 22.65 2.17 -22.87
C GLY A 191 21.96 3.04 -21.82
N ALA A 192 20.63 3.08 -21.78
CA ALA A 192 19.90 3.71 -20.68
C ALA A 192 20.08 2.90 -19.40
N VAL A 193 20.07 3.59 -18.26
CA VAL A 193 20.26 3.00 -16.93
C VAL A 193 19.12 3.42 -16.03
N ILE A 194 18.42 2.45 -15.45
CA ILE A 194 17.31 2.64 -14.51
C ILE A 194 17.68 1.95 -13.20
N LYS A 195 17.75 2.70 -12.10
CA LYS A 195 18.12 2.19 -10.77
C LYS A 195 17.16 2.67 -9.71
N ASN A 196 16.77 1.81 -8.78
CA ASN A 196 15.96 2.19 -7.61
C ASN A 196 14.74 3.04 -8.03
N SER A 197 14.01 2.62 -9.05
CA SER A 197 13.01 3.48 -9.69
C SER A 197 11.74 2.74 -10.06
N ILE A 198 10.64 3.50 -10.12
CA ILE A 198 9.33 3.03 -10.55
C ILE A 198 8.98 3.70 -11.86
N ILE A 199 8.78 2.91 -12.90
CA ILE A 199 8.46 3.40 -14.24
C ILE A 199 7.05 2.93 -14.59
N MET A 200 6.10 3.87 -14.63
CA MET A 200 4.70 3.55 -14.90
C MET A 200 4.42 3.28 -16.38
N GLU A 201 3.17 2.89 -16.65
CA GLU A 201 2.74 2.38 -17.95
C GLU A 201 3.00 3.36 -19.10
N GLY A 202 3.57 2.86 -20.19
CA GLY A 202 3.74 3.58 -21.45
C GLY A 202 4.90 4.58 -21.48
N CYS A 203 5.80 4.55 -20.49
CA CYS A 203 6.96 5.44 -20.50
C CYS A 203 7.99 5.06 -21.56
N THR A 204 8.69 6.06 -22.10
CA THR A 204 9.78 5.89 -23.06
C THR A 204 11.04 6.54 -22.50
N ILE A 205 12.09 5.74 -22.33
CA ILE A 205 13.39 6.16 -21.82
C ILE A 205 14.37 6.16 -22.99
N GLY A 206 14.87 7.34 -23.34
CA GLY A 206 15.76 7.56 -24.48
C GLY A 206 17.12 6.87 -24.33
N LYS A 207 17.89 6.86 -25.43
CA LYS A 207 19.23 6.27 -25.49
C LYS A 207 20.15 6.95 -24.47
N GLY A 208 20.87 6.17 -23.67
CA GLY A 208 21.83 6.68 -22.69
C GLY A 208 21.24 7.52 -21.56
N ALA A 209 19.90 7.56 -21.40
CA ALA A 209 19.27 8.27 -20.29
C ALA A 209 19.53 7.56 -18.96
N VAL A 210 19.60 8.33 -17.87
CA VAL A 210 19.86 7.81 -16.52
C VAL A 210 18.69 8.18 -15.60
N ILE A 211 18.02 7.18 -15.06
CA ILE A 211 16.92 7.30 -14.12
C ILE A 211 17.36 6.67 -12.80
N GLU A 212 17.36 7.43 -11.72
CA GLU A 212 17.79 6.93 -10.40
C GLU A 212 16.96 7.53 -9.28
N ASN A 213 16.47 6.69 -8.35
CA ASN A 213 15.63 7.11 -7.22
C ASN A 213 14.44 7.98 -7.68
N ALA A 214 13.67 7.47 -8.66
CA ALA A 214 12.62 8.25 -9.32
C ALA A 214 11.31 7.48 -9.50
N ILE A 215 10.22 8.23 -9.60
CA ILE A 215 8.92 7.76 -10.05
C ILE A 215 8.56 8.50 -11.33
N LEU A 216 8.43 7.75 -12.43
CA LEU A 216 7.90 8.28 -13.69
C LEU A 216 6.45 7.83 -13.80
N ASP A 217 5.51 8.77 -13.75
CA ASP A 217 4.08 8.50 -13.98
C ASP A 217 3.82 8.16 -15.46
N LYS A 218 2.59 7.80 -15.81
CA LYS A 218 2.23 7.20 -17.09
C LYS A 218 2.60 8.07 -18.28
N ALA A 219 3.05 7.41 -19.35
CA ALA A 219 3.36 8.03 -20.63
C ALA A 219 4.40 9.18 -20.56
N VAL A 220 5.33 9.13 -19.60
CA VAL A 220 6.47 10.05 -19.55
C VAL A 220 7.47 9.70 -20.65
N TYR A 221 7.98 10.72 -21.32
CA TYR A 221 9.07 10.61 -22.29
C TYR A 221 10.33 11.27 -21.73
N VAL A 222 11.40 10.50 -21.61
CA VAL A 222 12.73 11.01 -21.26
C VAL A 222 13.59 10.93 -22.51
N GLY A 223 14.11 12.08 -22.96
CA GLY A 223 14.93 12.18 -24.15
C GLY A 223 16.32 11.54 -23.99
N ASP A 224 17.01 11.40 -25.12
CA ASP A 224 18.34 10.80 -25.17
C ASP A 224 19.34 11.56 -24.28
N GLY A 225 20.12 10.81 -23.49
CA GLY A 225 21.16 11.32 -22.59
C GLY A 225 20.65 12.11 -21.37
N GLN A 226 19.33 12.27 -21.21
CA GLN A 226 18.76 13.01 -20.10
C GLN A 226 18.92 12.26 -18.77
N LYS A 227 18.93 13.02 -17.67
CA LYS A 227 19.10 12.48 -16.32
C LYS A 227 17.92 12.89 -15.44
N VAL A 228 17.28 11.89 -14.83
CA VAL A 228 16.23 12.08 -13.83
C VAL A 228 16.69 11.39 -12.57
N ILE A 229 17.30 12.15 -11.67
CA ILE A 229 17.97 11.64 -10.47
C ILE A 229 17.34 12.29 -9.24
N GLY A 230 16.87 11.46 -8.32
CA GLY A 230 16.45 11.84 -6.97
C GLY A 230 17.32 11.21 -5.89
N GLU A 231 16.85 11.26 -4.66
CA GLU A 231 17.50 10.66 -3.50
C GLU A 231 16.62 9.55 -2.89
N ALA A 232 17.20 8.65 -2.11
CA ALA A 232 16.48 7.53 -1.52
C ALA A 232 15.29 7.95 -0.62
N ASN A 233 15.41 9.11 0.04
CA ASN A 233 14.37 9.67 0.91
C ASN A 233 13.55 10.81 0.26
N ASP A 234 13.93 11.22 -0.95
CA ASP A 234 13.30 12.29 -1.72
C ASP A 234 13.35 11.94 -3.21
N VAL A 235 12.47 11.02 -3.60
CA VAL A 235 12.46 10.48 -4.95
C VAL A 235 12.01 11.52 -5.97
N LYS A 236 12.66 11.56 -7.12
CA LYS A 236 12.29 12.49 -8.19
C LYS A 236 11.01 12.03 -8.87
N VAL A 237 9.97 12.86 -8.88
CA VAL A 237 8.70 12.54 -9.54
C VAL A 237 8.54 13.32 -10.85
N LEU A 238 8.25 12.62 -11.95
CA LEU A 238 7.73 13.22 -13.17
C LEU A 238 6.26 12.85 -13.33
N GLY A 239 5.41 13.87 -13.50
CA GLY A 239 3.97 13.70 -13.66
C GLY A 239 3.58 13.12 -15.02
N LYS A 240 2.35 12.61 -15.11
CA LYS A 240 1.81 11.97 -16.32
C LYS A 240 2.06 12.80 -17.58
N GLY A 241 2.60 12.16 -18.61
CA GLY A 241 2.83 12.77 -19.92
C GLY A 241 3.94 13.82 -19.96
N ALA A 242 4.76 13.95 -18.91
CA ALA A 242 5.89 14.85 -18.93
C ALA A 242 6.90 14.46 -20.02
N ILE A 243 7.53 15.47 -20.59
CA ILE A 243 8.58 15.34 -21.61
C ILE A 243 9.79 16.08 -21.06
N VAL A 244 10.92 15.37 -20.91
CA VAL A 244 12.17 15.90 -20.36
C VAL A 244 13.32 15.58 -21.30
#